data_AF-A0AAU2K3L5-F1
#
_entry.id   AF-A0AAU2K3L5-F1
#
_cell.length_a   1.000
_cell.length_b   1.000
_cell.length_c   1.000
_cell.angle_alpha   90.00
_cell.angle_beta   90.00
_cell.angle_gamma   90.00
#
_symmetry.space_group_name_H-M   'P 1'
#
loop_
_entity.id
_entity.type
_entity.pdbx_description
1 polymer ?
#
loop_
_entity_poly.entity_id
_entity_poly.type
_entity_poly.pdbx_seq_one_letter_code
_entity_poly.pdbx_strand_id
1 'polypeptide(L)'
;MQIVSRPALPDPDAARRLISEVVPRFGPPMAAQAREQAEIVRLFLQSRRLQADPRDVFALCADIFGGIYGPYGNWSWYSRMGSILSPYFSPEAPWTTVGEPWRIIERVNSLKAHLTSAGHPPIRTSVPSVAFRPMLSELHDYLVRLSDAFMELPRPILPPAVSPPGFARLGENVVAETVSQELVRLINEGLRCHQACLAGRWPTNPGLDRRFQDSFSPFLTTEVGARYLKANWGFKYLEANSERALQQNQFARDYRAIVGDQHLPIYAAFIAIAVNYLTEVLELMPVYAEASGQGKRRDPVTVYGNVGAIHSQVSQSSLSVANTVTNIGTTIQAVADRGETSIAAAIGALAEAVQRDPGLAEDLRAQLLDHVADVADAAAAPEEPRRLSRARAAMAAITAAAGTSSQLAQTVGTWHDVLGPFF
;
A
#
# COMPACT_ATOMS: atom_id res chain seq x y z
N MET A 1 -21.20 25.92 1.51
CA MET A 1 -20.85 24.49 1.50
C MET A 1 -19.45 24.37 0.90
N GLN A 2 -18.42 24.13 1.72
CA GLN A 2 -17.04 24.03 1.23
C GLN A 2 -16.88 22.73 0.44
N ILE A 3 -16.48 22.83 -0.83
CA ILE A 3 -16.10 21.69 -1.65
C ILE A 3 -14.76 21.20 -1.11
N VAL A 4 -14.80 20.16 -0.27
CA VAL A 4 -13.59 19.47 0.18
C VAL A 4 -13.03 18.74 -1.05
N SER A 5 -11.93 19.25 -1.62
CA SER A 5 -11.24 18.59 -2.73
C SER A 5 -10.88 17.16 -2.32
N ARG A 6 -11.30 16.17 -3.09
CA ARG A 6 -10.98 14.76 -2.81
C ARG A 6 -9.46 14.54 -2.96
N PRO A 7 -8.86 13.69 -2.11
CA PRO A 7 -7.44 13.39 -2.23
C PRO A 7 -7.18 12.61 -3.51
N ALA A 8 -6.26 13.11 -4.34
CA ALA A 8 -5.73 12.35 -5.47
C ALA A 8 -5.10 11.03 -4.98
N LEU A 9 -5.10 10.00 -5.82
CA LEU A 9 -4.37 8.77 -5.51
C LEU A 9 -2.88 9.11 -5.30
N PRO A 10 -2.24 8.50 -4.29
CA PRO A 10 -0.80 8.67 -4.11
C PRO A 10 -0.04 8.13 -5.33
N ASP A 11 0.98 8.83 -5.81
CA ASP A 11 1.84 8.35 -6.91
C ASP A 11 2.67 7.12 -6.45
N PRO A 12 2.43 5.91 -7.02
CA PRO A 12 3.15 4.71 -6.62
C PRO A 12 4.64 4.74 -7.00
N ASP A 13 5.04 5.50 -8.03
CA ASP A 13 6.45 5.64 -8.41
C ASP A 13 7.19 6.60 -7.49
N ALA A 14 6.55 7.68 -7.05
CA ALA A 14 7.07 8.52 -5.97
C ALA A 14 7.24 7.72 -4.68
N ALA A 15 6.26 6.86 -4.34
CA ALA A 15 6.34 5.98 -3.19
C ALA A 15 7.54 5.01 -3.26
N ARG A 16 7.75 4.35 -4.41
CA ARG A 16 8.91 3.48 -4.64
C ARG A 16 10.23 4.25 -4.49
N ARG A 17 10.34 5.44 -5.10
CA ARG A 17 11.54 6.29 -4.98
C ARG A 17 11.83 6.67 -3.53
N LEU A 18 10.80 7.07 -2.77
CA LEU A 18 10.92 7.39 -1.35
C LEU A 18 11.54 6.23 -0.56
N ILE A 19 11.04 5.01 -0.75
CA ILE A 19 11.60 3.82 -0.08
C ILE A 19 13.08 3.65 -0.40
N SER A 20 13.47 3.81 -1.67
CA SER A 20 14.87 3.69 -2.11
C SER A 20 15.80 4.75 -1.52
N GLU A 21 15.30 5.98 -1.36
CA GLU A 21 16.08 7.12 -0.85
C GLU A 21 16.22 7.11 0.66
N VAL A 22 15.20 6.61 1.36
CA VAL A 22 15.14 6.68 2.82
C VAL A 22 15.84 5.50 3.48
N VAL A 23 15.71 4.28 2.94
CA VAL A 23 16.29 3.06 3.56
C VAL A 23 17.79 3.15 3.83
N PRO A 24 18.64 3.71 2.94
CA PRO A 24 20.07 3.89 3.23
C PRO A 24 20.35 4.72 4.49
N ARG A 25 19.42 5.58 4.91
CA ARG A 25 19.56 6.41 6.13
C ARG A 25 19.51 5.58 7.41
N PHE A 26 19.04 4.34 7.35
CA PHE A 26 19.12 3.40 8.48
C PHE A 26 20.54 2.90 8.72
N GLY A 27 21.41 2.97 7.71
CA GLY A 27 22.79 2.49 7.78
C GLY A 27 23.58 3.08 8.96
N PRO A 28 23.75 4.41 9.04
CA PRO A 28 24.53 5.04 10.12
C PRO A 28 24.07 4.68 11.55
N PRO A 29 22.79 4.76 11.94
CA PRO A 29 22.38 4.39 13.30
C PRO A 29 22.55 2.88 13.56
N MET A 30 22.33 2.01 12.57
CA MET A 30 22.59 0.57 12.71
C MET A 30 24.09 0.28 12.86
N ALA A 31 24.93 0.98 12.10
CA ALA A 31 26.39 0.89 12.20
C ALA A 31 26.89 1.37 13.56
N ALA A 32 26.36 2.48 14.08
CA ALA A 32 26.70 2.99 15.39
C ALA A 32 26.38 1.97 16.49
N GLN A 33 25.20 1.34 16.44
CA GLN A 33 24.85 0.28 17.38
C GLN A 33 25.77 -0.95 17.24
N ALA A 34 26.11 -1.36 16.01
CA ALA A 34 27.05 -2.45 15.78
C ALA A 34 28.43 -2.16 16.38
N ARG A 35 28.93 -0.91 16.25
CA ARG A 35 30.20 -0.47 16.86
C ARG A 35 30.13 -0.44 18.38
N GLU A 36 29.03 0.03 18.96
CA GLU A 36 28.83 0.00 20.41
C GLU A 36 28.91 -1.44 20.94
N GLN A 37 28.28 -2.40 20.26
CA GLN A 37 28.38 -3.82 20.62
C GLN A 37 29.79 -4.37 20.44
N ALA A 38 30.49 -4.00 19.35
CA ALA A 38 31.88 -4.39 19.14
C ALA A 38 32.78 -3.87 20.28
N GLU A 39 32.58 -2.62 20.69
CA GLU A 39 33.35 -1.98 21.76
C GLU A 39 33.14 -2.69 23.11
N ILE A 40 31.91 -3.11 23.43
CA ILE A 40 31.62 -3.91 24.63
C ILE A 40 32.42 -5.22 24.61
N VAL A 41 32.45 -5.93 23.48
CA VAL A 41 33.24 -7.18 23.32
C VAL A 41 34.74 -6.89 23.43
N ARG A 42 35.23 -5.80 22.82
CA ARG A 42 36.64 -5.40 22.86
C ARG A 42 37.09 -5.12 24.29
N LEU A 43 36.32 -4.34 25.04
CA LEU A 43 36.59 -4.01 26.44
C LEU A 43 36.55 -5.27 27.31
N PHE A 44 35.63 -6.21 27.05
CA PHE A 44 35.61 -7.50 27.73
C PHE A 44 36.89 -8.32 27.48
N LEU A 45 37.33 -8.40 26.21
CA LEU A 45 38.57 -9.08 25.82
C LEU A 45 39.84 -8.44 26.42
N GLN A 46 39.83 -7.12 26.67
CA GLN A 46 40.96 -6.39 27.24
C GLN A 46 40.99 -6.40 28.77
N SER A 47 39.83 -6.22 29.42
CA SER A 47 39.71 -6.08 30.87
C SER A 47 39.95 -7.39 31.62
N ARG A 48 39.75 -8.55 30.97
CA ARG A 48 39.91 -9.86 31.63
C ARG A 48 40.99 -10.68 30.96
N ARG A 49 42.12 -10.84 31.65
CA ARG A 49 43.18 -11.81 31.32
C ARG A 49 42.63 -13.24 31.40
N LEU A 50 41.98 -13.72 30.33
CA LEU A 50 41.77 -15.14 29.99
C LEU A 50 41.24 -16.10 31.08
N GLN A 51 40.68 -15.61 32.18
CA GLN A 51 40.01 -16.39 33.23
C GLN A 51 38.55 -15.97 33.39
N ALA A 52 37.87 -15.65 32.28
CA ALA A 52 36.45 -15.29 32.34
C ALA A 52 35.65 -16.48 32.90
N ASP A 53 34.92 -16.25 34.00
CA ASP A 53 33.91 -17.17 34.49
C ASP A 53 32.85 -17.30 33.37
N PRO A 54 32.38 -18.51 33.03
CA PRO A 54 31.23 -18.69 32.14
C PRO A 54 30.03 -17.78 32.46
N ARG A 55 29.85 -17.37 33.72
CA ARG A 55 28.85 -16.37 34.15
C ARG A 55 29.06 -15.00 33.52
N ASP A 56 30.30 -14.54 33.42
CA ASP A 56 30.63 -13.24 32.83
C ASP A 56 30.46 -13.25 31.32
N VAL A 57 30.84 -14.36 30.66
CA VAL A 57 30.59 -14.56 29.22
C VAL A 57 29.08 -14.63 28.97
N PHE A 58 28.33 -15.27 29.85
CA PHE A 58 26.88 -15.32 29.77
C PHE A 58 26.24 -13.94 29.97
N ALA A 59 26.72 -13.14 30.93
CA ALA A 59 26.26 -11.77 31.15
C ALA A 59 26.58 -10.87 29.94
N LEU A 60 27.79 -10.96 29.38
CA LEU A 60 28.16 -10.28 28.14
C LEU A 60 27.21 -10.64 26.99
N CYS A 61 26.92 -11.94 26.80
CA CYS A 61 25.94 -12.38 25.82
C CYS A 61 24.54 -11.83 26.13
N ALA A 62 24.13 -11.77 27.40
CA ALA A 62 22.83 -11.20 27.77
C ALA A 62 22.75 -9.70 27.47
N ASP A 63 23.84 -8.96 27.67
CA ASP A 63 23.94 -7.53 27.40
C ASP A 63 23.93 -7.25 25.89
N ILE A 64 24.72 -7.98 25.10
CA ILE A 64 24.77 -7.82 23.64
C ILE A 64 23.45 -8.25 22.99
N PHE A 65 22.81 -9.29 23.51
CA PHE A 65 21.66 -9.93 22.86
C PHE A 65 20.30 -9.58 23.48
N GLY A 66 20.26 -8.78 24.55
CA GLY A 66 19.03 -8.29 25.17
C GLY A 66 18.25 -9.36 25.93
N GLY A 67 18.93 -10.13 26.79
CA GLY A 67 18.34 -11.11 27.70
C GLY A 67 18.07 -12.46 27.03
N ILE A 68 18.75 -13.51 27.50
CA ILE A 68 18.74 -14.86 26.91
C ILE A 68 17.51 -15.70 27.35
N TYR A 69 16.79 -15.27 28.39
CA TYR A 69 15.71 -16.02 29.03
C TYR A 69 14.41 -15.22 29.13
N GLY A 70 13.65 -15.22 28.04
CA GLY A 70 12.19 -15.14 28.10
C GLY A 70 11.63 -16.44 27.51
N PRO A 71 10.57 -17.04 28.07
CA PRO A 71 9.96 -18.27 27.55
C PRO A 71 9.41 -18.13 26.11
N TYR A 72 9.41 -16.91 25.56
CA TYR A 72 8.97 -16.56 24.21
C TYR A 72 10.07 -15.90 23.36
N GLY A 73 11.33 -16.33 23.50
CA GLY A 73 12.42 -16.01 22.56
C GLY A 73 12.60 -14.52 22.31
N ASN A 74 13.32 -13.82 23.21
CA ASN A 74 13.69 -12.44 22.97
C ASN A 74 14.45 -12.34 21.65
N TRP A 75 13.92 -11.50 20.75
CA TRP A 75 14.57 -11.14 19.50
C TRP A 75 15.88 -10.47 19.86
N SER A 76 16.95 -11.22 19.71
CA SER A 76 18.31 -10.71 19.76
C SER A 76 18.45 -9.49 18.87
N TRP A 77 19.28 -8.53 19.28
CA TRP A 77 19.52 -7.26 18.58
C TRP A 77 19.65 -7.42 17.05
N TYR A 78 20.37 -8.45 16.58
CA TYR A 78 20.51 -8.79 15.16
C TYR A 78 19.21 -9.25 14.48
N SER A 79 18.32 -9.96 15.17
CA SER A 79 17.00 -10.32 14.65
C SER A 79 16.12 -9.08 14.50
N ARG A 80 16.35 -8.04 15.33
CA ARG A 80 15.69 -6.73 15.19
C ARG A 80 16.19 -6.01 13.94
N MET A 81 17.51 -5.96 13.74
CA MET A 81 18.12 -5.39 12.52
C MET A 81 17.63 -6.09 11.26
N GLY A 82 17.63 -7.43 11.28
CA GLY A 82 17.07 -8.23 10.20
C GLY A 82 15.60 -7.90 9.95
N SER A 83 14.78 -7.77 11.00
CA SER A 83 13.37 -7.39 10.86
C SER A 83 13.15 -5.96 10.36
N ILE A 84 14.07 -5.04 10.66
CA ILE A 84 14.03 -3.65 10.15
C ILE A 84 14.33 -3.65 8.66
N LEU A 85 15.29 -4.44 8.19
CA LEU A 85 15.73 -4.47 6.80
C LEU A 85 14.94 -5.42 5.89
N SER A 86 14.34 -6.48 6.44
CA SER A 86 13.57 -7.49 5.70
C SER A 86 12.42 -6.95 4.83
N PRO A 87 11.79 -5.80 5.15
CA PRO A 87 10.82 -5.19 4.25
C PRO A 87 11.41 -4.78 2.88
N TYR A 88 12.70 -4.47 2.82
CA TYR A 88 13.29 -3.75 1.69
C TYR A 88 14.22 -4.61 0.82
N PHE A 89 14.69 -5.73 1.36
CA PHE A 89 15.61 -6.62 0.67
C PHE A 89 14.97 -8.00 0.51
N SER A 90 14.82 -8.43 -0.75
CA SER A 90 14.35 -9.78 -1.04
C SER A 90 15.33 -10.82 -0.47
N PRO A 91 14.84 -11.95 0.08
CA PRO A 91 15.69 -13.07 0.47
C PRO A 91 16.55 -13.61 -0.68
N GLU A 92 16.07 -13.44 -1.92
CA GLU A 92 16.71 -13.93 -3.14
C GLU A 92 17.80 -12.99 -3.68
N ALA A 93 17.99 -11.80 -3.10
CA ALA A 93 19.01 -10.87 -3.56
C ALA A 93 20.42 -11.42 -3.26
N PRO A 94 21.30 -11.58 -4.27
CA PRO A 94 22.59 -12.29 -4.13
C PRO A 94 23.63 -11.56 -3.25
N TRP A 95 23.34 -10.35 -2.78
CA TRP A 95 24.26 -9.47 -2.04
C TRP A 95 23.80 -9.16 -0.63
N THR A 96 22.94 -9.98 -0.03
CA THR A 96 22.38 -9.59 1.25
C THR A 96 23.46 -9.57 2.35
N THR A 97 23.84 -8.36 2.72
CA THR A 97 24.12 -7.93 4.10
C THR A 97 23.00 -8.27 5.09
N VAL A 98 21.98 -9.04 4.69
CA VAL A 98 20.99 -9.77 5.52
C VAL A 98 21.47 -11.20 5.83
N GLY A 99 22.31 -11.81 4.98
CA GLY A 99 23.01 -13.07 5.26
C GLY A 99 24.11 -12.93 6.31
N GLU A 100 24.79 -11.78 6.41
CA GLU A 100 25.77 -11.51 7.48
C GLU A 100 25.11 -11.43 8.88
N PRO A 101 23.97 -10.74 9.08
CA PRO A 101 23.14 -10.87 10.28
C PRO A 101 22.72 -12.31 10.57
N TRP A 102 22.45 -13.12 9.53
CA TRP A 102 22.16 -14.55 9.70
C TRP A 102 23.40 -15.36 10.13
N ARG A 103 24.60 -15.04 9.63
CA ARG A 103 25.86 -15.62 10.12
C ARG A 103 26.13 -15.23 11.56
N ILE A 104 25.79 -14.00 11.97
CA ILE A 104 25.83 -13.58 13.38
C ILE A 104 24.83 -14.40 14.20
N ILE A 105 23.61 -14.62 13.70
CA ILE A 105 22.63 -15.54 14.34
C ILE A 105 23.26 -16.93 14.52
N GLU A 106 23.88 -17.50 13.50
CA GLU A 106 24.49 -18.84 13.56
C GLU A 106 25.68 -18.89 14.54
N ARG A 107 26.56 -17.89 14.54
CA ARG A 107 27.70 -17.82 15.46
C ARG A 107 27.27 -17.59 16.90
N VAL A 108 26.26 -16.74 17.12
CA VAL A 108 25.70 -16.51 18.46
C VAL A 108 24.93 -17.73 18.93
N ASN A 109 24.17 -18.40 18.06
CA ASN A 109 23.54 -19.66 18.39
C ASN A 109 24.59 -20.75 18.67
N SER A 110 25.73 -20.73 17.99
CA SER A 110 26.86 -21.64 18.28
C SER A 110 27.48 -21.34 19.63
N LEU A 111 27.67 -20.06 19.99
CA LEU A 111 28.16 -19.63 21.30
C LEU A 111 27.16 -19.98 22.41
N LYS A 112 25.87 -19.71 22.18
CA LYS A 112 24.77 -20.11 23.06
C LYS A 112 24.72 -21.61 23.23
N ALA A 113 24.80 -22.38 22.13
CA ALA A 113 24.84 -23.83 22.16
C ALA A 113 26.05 -24.33 22.96
N HIS A 114 27.23 -23.73 22.85
CA HIS A 114 28.37 -24.08 23.70
C HIS A 114 28.14 -23.72 25.18
N LEU A 115 27.40 -22.65 25.46
CA LEU A 115 27.01 -22.27 26.82
C LEU A 115 25.86 -23.13 27.38
N THR A 116 25.03 -23.76 26.54
CA THR A 116 23.80 -24.49 26.94
C THR A 116 23.81 -26.00 26.68
N SER A 117 24.72 -26.55 25.84
CA SER A 117 24.79 -27.97 25.48
C SER A 117 25.28 -28.87 26.61
N ALA A 118 25.73 -28.30 27.73
CA ALA A 118 25.95 -29.02 28.98
C ALA A 118 24.62 -29.25 29.72
N GLY A 119 23.69 -30.00 29.12
CA GLY A 119 22.33 -30.22 29.60
C GLY A 119 22.22 -30.39 31.13
N HIS A 120 21.34 -29.58 31.75
CA HIS A 120 21.09 -29.38 33.21
C HIS A 120 21.87 -28.19 33.84
N PRO A 121 21.54 -27.78 35.09
CA PRO A 121 21.31 -26.40 35.54
C PRO A 121 22.54 -25.46 35.37
N PRO A 122 22.35 -24.12 35.46
CA PRO A 122 23.30 -23.16 34.92
C PRO A 122 24.65 -23.26 35.63
N ILE A 123 25.71 -23.37 34.83
CA ILE A 123 27.11 -23.26 35.25
C ILE A 123 27.56 -24.40 36.19
N ARG A 124 27.97 -25.53 35.61
CA ARG A 124 28.99 -26.38 36.25
C ARG A 124 30.16 -26.62 35.31
N THR A 125 31.16 -25.76 35.50
CA THR A 125 32.59 -26.11 35.58
C THR A 125 33.09 -27.09 34.51
N SER A 126 33.64 -26.56 33.42
CA SER A 126 34.92 -27.06 32.82
C SER A 126 35.17 -26.61 31.38
N VAL A 127 34.33 -25.79 30.75
CA VAL A 127 34.73 -25.22 29.46
C VAL A 127 35.93 -24.30 29.71
N PRO A 128 37.14 -24.61 29.18
CA PRO A 128 38.30 -23.80 29.43
C PRO A 128 38.06 -22.40 28.88
N SER A 129 38.34 -21.37 29.67
CA SER A 129 38.26 -19.96 29.27
C SER A 129 39.00 -19.66 27.96
N VAL A 130 40.02 -20.47 27.65
CA VAL A 130 40.80 -20.45 26.40
C VAL A 130 39.92 -20.70 25.16
N ALA A 131 38.84 -21.48 25.28
CA ALA A 131 37.94 -21.79 24.16
C ALA A 131 37.06 -20.59 23.74
N PHE A 132 36.80 -19.66 24.65
CA PHE A 132 35.92 -18.51 24.37
C PHE A 132 36.64 -17.35 23.70
N ARG A 133 37.95 -17.18 23.94
CA ARG A 133 38.70 -16.04 23.39
C ARG A 133 38.63 -16.00 21.85
N PRO A 134 38.89 -17.09 21.10
CA PRO A 134 38.77 -17.08 19.65
C PRO A 134 37.35 -16.73 19.18
N MET A 135 36.32 -17.26 19.86
CA MET A 135 34.91 -16.99 19.51
C MET A 135 34.52 -15.52 19.73
N LEU A 136 34.96 -14.92 20.85
CA LEU A 136 34.69 -13.52 21.17
C LEU A 136 35.49 -12.57 20.26
N SER A 137 36.73 -12.91 19.91
CA SER A 137 37.50 -12.17 18.90
C SER A 137 36.83 -12.24 17.53
N GLU A 138 36.38 -13.43 17.11
CA GLU A 138 35.63 -13.60 15.87
C GLU A 138 34.33 -12.76 15.89
N LEU A 139 33.57 -12.79 16.99
CA LEU A 139 32.36 -11.98 17.18
C LEU A 139 32.65 -10.47 17.07
N HIS A 140 33.69 -9.99 17.74
CA HIS A 140 34.14 -8.59 17.63
C HIS A 140 34.39 -8.22 16.16
N ASP A 141 35.19 -9.01 15.45
CA ASP A 141 35.56 -8.73 14.07
C ASP A 141 34.34 -8.77 13.14
N TYR A 142 33.35 -9.64 13.40
CA TYR A 142 32.07 -9.62 12.70
C TYR A 142 31.26 -8.36 12.99
N LEU A 143 31.18 -7.90 14.23
CA LEU A 143 30.44 -6.68 14.58
C LEU A 143 31.06 -5.44 13.93
N VAL A 144 32.39 -5.37 13.84
CA VAL A 144 33.11 -4.33 13.09
C VAL A 144 32.77 -4.41 11.60
N ARG A 145 32.89 -5.59 10.97
CA ARG A 145 32.53 -5.76 9.55
C ARG A 145 31.06 -5.43 9.29
N LEU A 146 30.15 -5.80 10.19
CA LEU A 146 28.73 -5.49 10.08
C LEU A 146 28.50 -3.98 10.17
N SER A 147 29.18 -3.28 11.07
CA SER A 147 29.14 -1.82 11.13
C SER A 147 29.51 -1.22 9.78
N ASP A 148 30.63 -1.63 9.20
CA ASP A 148 31.11 -1.08 7.93
C ASP A 148 30.13 -1.42 6.80
N ALA A 149 29.57 -2.64 6.79
CA ALA A 149 28.53 -3.04 5.84
C ALA A 149 27.24 -2.22 5.97
N PHE A 150 26.84 -1.81 7.18
CA PHE A 150 25.70 -0.91 7.37
C PHE A 150 25.99 0.51 6.90
N MET A 151 27.23 0.99 7.00
CA MET A 151 27.61 2.28 6.42
C MET A 151 27.49 2.27 4.89
N GLU A 152 27.65 1.10 4.27
CA GLU A 152 27.54 0.87 2.83
C GLU A 152 26.19 0.25 2.43
N LEU A 153 25.13 0.43 3.23
CA LEU A 153 23.84 -0.19 2.96
C LEU A 153 23.36 0.16 1.54
N PRO A 154 23.16 -0.83 0.66
CA PRO A 154 22.79 -0.56 -0.72
C PRO A 154 21.39 0.02 -0.77
N ARG A 155 21.09 0.76 -1.84
CA ARG A 155 19.71 1.14 -2.13
C ARG A 155 18.89 -0.14 -2.35
N PRO A 156 17.71 -0.27 -1.72
CA PRO A 156 16.86 -1.43 -1.95
C PRO A 156 16.41 -1.46 -3.41
N ILE A 157 16.25 -2.69 -3.93
CA ILE A 157 15.64 -2.89 -5.24
C ILE A 157 14.20 -2.40 -5.12
N LEU A 158 13.82 -1.47 -6.00
CA LEU A 158 12.46 -0.95 -6.03
C LEU A 158 11.47 -2.11 -6.15
N PRO A 159 10.41 -2.14 -5.34
CA PRO A 159 9.33 -3.08 -5.57
C PRO A 159 8.86 -2.93 -7.03
N PRO A 160 8.81 -4.03 -7.80
CA PRO A 160 8.55 -3.94 -9.22
C PRO A 160 7.17 -3.34 -9.48
N ALA A 161 7.07 -2.49 -10.51
CA ALA A 161 5.77 -2.09 -11.05
C ALA A 161 5.15 -3.32 -11.71
N VAL A 162 4.15 -3.90 -11.07
CA VAL A 162 3.41 -5.06 -11.58
C VAL A 162 1.93 -4.73 -11.56
N SER A 163 1.28 -4.98 -12.69
CA SER A 163 -0.18 -4.86 -12.81
C SER A 163 -0.87 -6.20 -12.58
N PRO A 164 -2.12 -6.19 -12.12
CA PRO A 164 -2.92 -7.40 -12.00
C PRO A 164 -3.04 -8.13 -13.35
N PRO A 165 -3.16 -9.47 -13.35
CA PRO A 165 -3.34 -10.23 -14.59
C PRO A 165 -4.73 -9.98 -15.18
N GLY A 166 -4.83 -9.63 -16.47
CA GLY A 166 -6.12 -9.42 -17.15
C GLY A 166 -6.94 -10.70 -17.39
N PHE A 167 -6.34 -11.88 -17.20
CA PHE A 167 -6.96 -13.19 -17.44
C PHE A 167 -7.59 -13.82 -16.18
N ALA A 168 -7.56 -13.14 -15.03
CA ALA A 168 -8.09 -13.71 -13.80
C ALA A 168 -9.61 -13.91 -13.85
N ARG A 169 -10.10 -14.86 -13.05
CA ARG A 169 -11.51 -15.22 -12.93
C ARG A 169 -11.87 -15.33 -11.45
N LEU A 170 -13.12 -15.02 -11.13
CA LEU A 170 -13.72 -15.18 -9.82
C LEU A 170 -14.24 -16.62 -9.65
N GLY A 171 -14.34 -17.08 -8.40
CA GLY A 171 -14.98 -18.36 -8.09
C GLY A 171 -16.45 -18.41 -8.52
N GLU A 172 -16.97 -19.61 -8.80
CA GLU A 172 -18.35 -19.81 -9.28
C GLU A 172 -19.41 -19.24 -8.32
N ASN A 173 -19.12 -19.22 -7.02
CA ASN A 173 -20.01 -18.72 -5.97
C ASN A 173 -19.70 -17.26 -5.56
N VAL A 174 -18.82 -16.57 -6.28
CA VAL A 174 -18.37 -15.21 -5.94
C VAL A 174 -19.02 -14.21 -6.88
N VAL A 175 -19.76 -13.25 -6.34
CA VAL A 175 -20.35 -12.16 -7.14
C VAL A 175 -19.36 -11.01 -7.28
N ALA A 176 -19.08 -10.57 -8.51
CA ALA A 176 -18.13 -9.49 -8.80
C ALA A 176 -18.45 -8.18 -8.08
N GLU A 177 -19.75 -7.89 -7.88
CA GLU A 177 -20.20 -6.72 -7.15
C GLU A 177 -19.74 -6.73 -5.69
N THR A 178 -19.88 -7.86 -5.00
CA THR A 178 -19.45 -8.01 -3.60
C THR A 178 -17.94 -7.77 -3.46
N VAL A 179 -17.15 -8.32 -4.39
CA VAL A 179 -15.69 -8.10 -4.42
C VAL A 179 -15.38 -6.63 -4.68
N SER A 180 -16.08 -6.00 -5.63
CA SER A 180 -15.89 -4.57 -5.94
C SER A 180 -16.19 -3.68 -4.73
N GLN A 181 -17.28 -3.95 -4.01
CA GLN A 181 -17.67 -3.20 -2.81
C GLN A 181 -16.62 -3.34 -1.70
N GLU A 182 -16.07 -4.55 -1.50
CA GLU A 182 -15.02 -4.80 -0.52
C GLU A 182 -13.71 -4.10 -0.90
N LEU A 183 -13.30 -4.15 -2.17
CA LEU A 183 -12.12 -3.41 -2.66
C LEU A 183 -12.26 -1.91 -2.43
N VAL A 184 -13.44 -1.34 -2.70
CA VAL A 184 -13.72 0.08 -2.46
C VAL A 184 -13.62 0.43 -0.98
N ARG A 185 -14.14 -0.43 -0.09
CA ARG A 185 -14.03 -0.26 1.36
C ARG A 185 -12.56 -0.24 1.79
N LEU A 186 -11.77 -1.20 1.30
CA LEU A 186 -10.34 -1.34 1.62
C LEU A 186 -9.50 -0.19 1.04
N ILE A 187 -9.76 0.27 -0.19
CA ILE A 187 -9.12 1.44 -0.80
C ILE A 187 -9.35 2.68 0.06
N ASN A 188 -10.59 2.95 0.47
CA ASN A 188 -10.91 4.10 1.33
C ASN A 188 -10.26 3.98 2.72
N GLU A 189 -10.14 2.77 3.25
CA GLU A 189 -9.42 2.50 4.49
C GLU A 189 -7.93 2.81 4.34
N GLY A 190 -7.30 2.30 3.28
CA GLY A 190 -5.91 2.59 2.92
C GLY A 190 -5.64 4.08 2.77
N LEU A 191 -6.47 4.80 2.02
CA LEU A 191 -6.33 6.26 1.84
C LEU A 191 -6.40 7.04 3.17
N ARG A 192 -7.29 6.65 4.10
CA ARG A 192 -7.34 7.24 5.43
C ARG A 192 -6.08 6.96 6.25
N CYS A 193 -5.58 5.72 6.21
CA CYS A 193 -4.33 5.35 6.87
C CYS A 193 -3.13 6.11 6.27
N HIS A 194 -3.08 6.24 4.95
CA HIS A 194 -2.06 7.01 4.23
C HIS A 194 -2.04 8.47 4.70
N GLN A 195 -3.19 9.14 4.71
CA GLN A 195 -3.31 10.51 5.20
C GLN A 195 -2.95 10.65 6.67
N ALA A 196 -3.30 9.68 7.51
CA ALA A 196 -2.91 9.68 8.92
C ALA A 196 -1.38 9.63 9.07
N CYS A 197 -0.70 8.77 8.30
CA CYS A 197 0.75 8.65 8.32
C CYS A 197 1.45 9.93 7.85
N LEU A 198 0.94 10.56 6.78
CA LEU A 198 1.43 11.87 6.32
C LEU A 198 1.23 12.98 7.36
N ALA A 199 0.20 12.87 8.19
CA ALA A 199 -0.04 13.76 9.32
C ALA A 199 0.76 13.41 10.59
N GLY A 200 1.74 12.50 10.50
CA GLY A 200 2.57 12.08 11.64
C GLY A 200 1.85 11.18 12.64
N ARG A 201 0.69 10.62 12.29
CA ARG A 201 -0.08 9.73 13.15
C ARG A 201 0.20 8.28 12.81
N TRP A 202 0.47 7.49 13.84
CA TRP A 202 0.65 6.06 13.71
C TRP A 202 -0.68 5.39 13.28
N PRO A 203 -0.62 4.40 12.38
CA PRO A 203 -1.79 3.62 12.01
C PRO A 203 -2.33 2.89 13.24
N THR A 204 -3.62 3.04 13.52
CA THR A 204 -4.29 2.41 14.67
C THR A 204 -4.99 1.10 14.30
N ASN A 205 -4.98 0.73 13.01
CA ASN A 205 -5.71 -0.42 12.50
C ASN A 205 -4.74 -1.50 11.99
N PRO A 206 -4.28 -2.42 12.87
CA PRO A 206 -3.36 -3.47 12.49
C PRO A 206 -3.94 -4.41 11.43
N GLY A 207 -3.06 -5.06 10.68
CA GLY A 207 -3.40 -6.08 9.68
C GLY A 207 -4.00 -5.54 8.38
N LEU A 208 -3.73 -4.29 8.01
CA LEU A 208 -4.19 -3.71 6.74
C LEU A 208 -3.63 -4.49 5.55
N ASP A 209 -2.34 -4.86 5.57
CA ASP A 209 -1.73 -5.65 4.49
C ASP A 209 -2.40 -7.01 4.35
N ARG A 210 -2.66 -7.67 5.49
CA ARG A 210 -3.36 -8.96 5.51
C ARG A 210 -4.76 -8.82 4.92
N ARG A 211 -5.53 -7.80 5.29
CA ARG A 211 -6.88 -7.58 4.71
C ARG A 211 -6.82 -7.30 3.22
N PHE A 212 -5.82 -6.57 2.74
CA PHE A 212 -5.60 -6.38 1.30
C PHE A 212 -5.31 -7.71 0.59
N GLN A 213 -4.45 -8.56 1.16
CA GLN A 213 -4.18 -9.89 0.62
C GLN A 213 -5.43 -10.79 0.62
N ASP A 214 -6.16 -10.82 1.73
CA ASP A 214 -7.35 -11.64 1.91
C ASP A 214 -8.46 -11.25 0.91
N SER A 215 -8.46 -10.00 0.43
CA SER A 215 -9.38 -9.53 -0.61
C SER A 215 -9.20 -10.21 -1.97
N PHE A 216 -8.07 -10.88 -2.19
CA PHE A 216 -7.81 -11.66 -3.41
C PHE A 216 -8.21 -13.14 -3.30
N SER A 217 -8.63 -13.61 -2.12
CA SER A 217 -9.13 -14.97 -1.93
C SER A 217 -10.33 -15.37 -2.82
N PRO A 218 -11.19 -14.44 -3.30
CA PRO A 218 -12.29 -14.79 -4.21
C PRO A 218 -11.86 -15.14 -5.65
N PHE A 219 -10.61 -14.91 -6.04
CA PHE A 219 -10.10 -15.26 -7.38
C PHE A 219 -9.72 -16.74 -7.48
N LEU A 220 -10.02 -17.37 -8.61
CA LEU A 220 -9.65 -18.76 -8.90
C LEU A 220 -8.15 -18.94 -9.12
N THR A 221 -7.45 -17.89 -9.55
CA THR A 221 -6.00 -17.89 -9.72
C THR A 221 -5.32 -17.23 -8.53
N THR A 222 -4.16 -17.77 -8.14
CA THR A 222 -3.29 -17.15 -7.13
C THR A 222 -2.49 -15.97 -7.68
N GLU A 223 -2.47 -15.76 -9.00
CA GLU A 223 -1.61 -14.77 -9.66
C GLU A 223 -1.93 -13.32 -9.25
N VAL A 224 -3.21 -12.99 -8.99
CA VAL A 224 -3.60 -11.65 -8.53
C VAL A 224 -2.94 -11.33 -7.18
N GLY A 225 -3.03 -12.27 -6.23
CA GLY A 225 -2.38 -12.14 -4.92
C GLY A 225 -0.86 -12.24 -5.00
N ALA A 226 -0.31 -13.10 -5.85
CA ALA A 226 1.13 -13.24 -6.04
C ALA A 226 1.79 -11.96 -6.58
N ARG A 227 1.15 -11.29 -7.55
CA ARG A 227 1.62 -10.00 -8.07
C ARG A 227 1.47 -8.88 -7.05
N TYR A 228 0.39 -8.84 -6.28
CA TYR A 228 0.27 -7.92 -5.14
C TYR A 228 1.44 -8.10 -4.15
N LEU A 229 1.70 -9.34 -3.73
CA LEU A 229 2.81 -9.67 -2.83
C LEU A 229 4.16 -9.29 -3.43
N LYS A 230 4.34 -9.43 -4.74
CA LYS A 230 5.55 -9.00 -5.43
C LYS A 230 5.70 -7.48 -5.47
N ALA A 231 4.61 -6.74 -5.72
CA ALA A 231 4.57 -5.27 -5.69
C ALA A 231 4.81 -4.71 -4.28
N ASN A 232 4.43 -5.47 -3.26
CA ASN A 232 4.25 -4.96 -1.90
C ASN A 232 4.90 -5.83 -0.81
N TRP A 233 5.93 -6.62 -1.18
CA TRP A 233 6.54 -7.67 -0.36
C TRP A 233 6.86 -7.25 1.09
N GLY A 234 7.35 -6.02 1.24
CA GLY A 234 7.79 -5.50 2.52
C GLY A 234 6.66 -5.13 3.49
N PHE A 235 5.43 -5.01 3.01
CA PHE A 235 4.38 -4.32 3.77
C PHE A 235 4.02 -5.05 5.07
N LYS A 236 3.79 -6.37 5.05
CA LYS A 236 3.55 -7.17 6.27
C LYS A 236 4.63 -7.00 7.34
N TYR A 237 5.90 -6.93 6.92
CA TYR A 237 7.02 -6.84 7.86
C TYR A 237 7.07 -5.45 8.48
N LEU A 238 6.81 -4.41 7.66
CA LEU A 238 6.75 -3.05 8.15
C LEU A 238 5.58 -2.86 9.12
N GLU A 239 4.40 -3.41 8.81
CA GLU A 239 3.22 -3.37 9.69
C GLU A 239 3.45 -4.09 11.02
N ALA A 240 4.03 -5.29 10.99
CA ALA A 240 4.39 -6.02 12.20
C ALA A 240 5.40 -5.22 13.06
N ASN A 241 6.31 -4.47 12.41
CA ASN A 241 7.22 -3.59 13.12
C ASN A 241 6.51 -2.35 13.69
N SER A 242 5.52 -1.78 12.99
CA SER A 242 4.70 -0.66 13.48
C SER A 242 4.00 -1.03 14.78
N GLU A 243 3.34 -2.19 14.81
CA GLU A 243 2.66 -2.69 16.01
C GLU A 243 3.62 -2.84 17.20
N ARG A 244 4.82 -3.36 16.94
CA ARG A 244 5.85 -3.53 17.96
C ARG A 244 6.46 -2.20 18.39
N ALA A 245 6.59 -1.22 17.50
CA ALA A 245 7.15 0.10 17.80
C ALA A 245 6.28 0.91 18.79
N LEU A 246 5.00 0.56 18.91
CA LEU A 246 4.08 1.15 19.89
C LEU A 246 4.25 0.56 21.30
N GLN A 247 4.97 -0.56 21.45
CA GLN A 247 5.19 -1.21 22.74
C GLN A 247 6.23 -0.43 23.58
N GLN A 248 6.28 -0.71 24.88
CA GLN A 248 7.22 -0.08 25.83
C GLN A 248 8.46 -0.95 26.12
N ASN A 249 8.80 -1.88 25.22
CA ASN A 249 9.94 -2.78 25.40
C ASN A 249 11.21 -2.26 24.71
N GLN A 250 12.33 -2.95 24.92
CA GLN A 250 13.62 -2.59 24.33
C GLN A 250 13.58 -2.56 22.79
N PHE A 251 12.88 -3.52 22.16
CA PHE A 251 12.73 -3.54 20.71
C PHE A 251 12.15 -2.23 20.18
N ALA A 252 11.07 -1.74 20.78
CA ALA A 252 10.41 -0.51 20.36
C ALA A 252 11.32 0.72 20.51
N ARG A 253 12.17 0.75 21.55
CA ARG A 253 13.17 1.81 21.73
C ARG A 253 14.22 1.79 20.62
N ASP A 254 14.82 0.64 20.36
CA ASP A 254 15.86 0.51 19.34
C ASP A 254 15.31 0.77 17.95
N TYR A 255 14.11 0.24 17.65
CA TYR A 255 13.43 0.47 16.38
C TYR A 255 13.21 1.97 16.13
N ARG A 256 12.70 2.70 17.13
CA ARG A 256 12.51 4.15 17.03
C ARG A 256 13.84 4.91 16.94
N ALA A 257 14.90 4.43 17.58
CA ALA A 257 16.23 5.05 17.47
C ALA A 257 16.85 4.88 16.07
N ILE A 258 16.55 3.78 15.37
CA ILE A 258 17.09 3.49 14.04
C ILE A 258 16.26 4.12 12.94
N VAL A 259 14.95 3.89 13.00
CA VAL A 259 14.02 4.31 11.94
C VAL A 259 13.59 5.76 12.15
N GLY A 260 13.59 6.25 13.39
CA GLY A 260 13.28 7.64 13.69
C GLY A 260 11.91 8.07 13.16
N ASP A 261 11.90 9.25 12.53
CA ASP A 261 10.76 9.86 11.85
C ASP A 261 10.48 9.25 10.46
N GLN A 262 11.35 8.38 9.96
CA GLN A 262 11.26 7.81 8.61
C GLN A 262 10.25 6.67 8.49
N HIS A 263 9.77 6.12 9.61
CA HIS A 263 8.84 5.00 9.61
C HIS A 263 7.53 5.35 8.91
N LEU A 264 6.91 6.47 9.30
CA LEU A 264 5.59 6.86 8.81
C LEU A 264 5.60 7.21 7.31
N PRO A 265 6.59 7.96 6.77
CA PRO A 265 6.73 8.15 5.33
C PRO A 265 6.85 6.85 4.55
N ILE A 266 7.64 5.88 5.04
CA ILE A 266 7.80 4.59 4.36
C ILE A 266 6.50 3.77 4.45
N TYR A 267 5.84 3.75 5.61
CA TYR A 267 4.57 3.04 5.76
C TYR A 267 3.49 3.63 4.84
N ALA A 268 3.44 4.97 4.72
CA ALA A 268 2.60 5.64 3.73
C ALA A 268 2.95 5.21 2.29
N ALA A 269 4.23 5.10 1.94
CA ALA A 269 4.64 4.64 0.61
C ALA A 269 4.17 3.20 0.29
N PHE A 270 4.23 2.26 1.24
CA PHE A 270 3.67 0.93 1.03
C PHE A 270 2.14 0.95 0.88
N ILE A 271 1.44 1.77 1.67
CA ILE A 271 -0.02 1.94 1.48
C ILE A 271 -0.33 2.51 0.09
N ALA A 272 0.43 3.49 -0.38
CA ALA A 272 0.28 4.07 -1.71
C ALA A 272 0.37 3.00 -2.79
N ILE A 273 1.41 2.17 -2.76
CA ILE A 273 1.60 1.07 -3.73
C ILE A 273 0.42 0.07 -3.65
N ALA A 274 0.02 -0.32 -2.44
CA ALA A 274 -1.07 -1.26 -2.22
C ALA A 274 -2.42 -0.73 -2.76
N VAL A 275 -2.76 0.53 -2.44
CA VAL A 275 -4.01 1.17 -2.86
C VAL A 275 -4.09 1.32 -4.38
N ASN A 276 -2.99 1.67 -5.03
CA ASN A 276 -2.95 1.70 -6.49
C ASN A 276 -3.21 0.31 -7.09
N TYR A 277 -2.55 -0.74 -6.58
CA TYR A 277 -2.77 -2.09 -7.06
C TYR A 277 -4.22 -2.56 -6.87
N LEU A 278 -4.82 -2.31 -5.70
CA LEU A 278 -6.24 -2.60 -5.44
C LEU A 278 -7.17 -1.83 -6.40
N THR A 279 -6.80 -0.61 -6.76
CA THR A 279 -7.55 0.20 -7.71
C THR A 279 -7.48 -0.39 -9.13
N GLU A 280 -6.30 -0.82 -9.59
CA GLU A 280 -6.16 -1.53 -10.86
C GLU A 280 -6.99 -2.83 -10.88
N VAL A 281 -7.03 -3.58 -9.77
CA VAL A 281 -7.89 -4.78 -9.65
C VAL A 281 -9.36 -4.39 -9.75
N LEU A 282 -9.78 -3.33 -9.07
CA LEU A 282 -11.15 -2.81 -9.11
C LEU A 282 -11.56 -2.41 -10.52
N GLU A 283 -10.68 -1.75 -11.28
CA GLU A 283 -10.89 -1.35 -12.67
C GLU A 283 -11.03 -2.55 -13.61
N LEU A 284 -10.32 -3.65 -13.33
CA LEU A 284 -10.42 -4.90 -14.09
C LEU A 284 -11.59 -5.79 -13.67
N MET A 285 -12.34 -5.45 -12.62
CA MET A 285 -13.48 -6.26 -12.17
C MET A 285 -14.53 -6.55 -13.24
N PRO A 286 -14.90 -5.63 -14.16
CA PRO A 286 -15.81 -5.96 -15.27
C PRO A 286 -15.25 -7.07 -16.18
N VAL A 287 -13.95 -7.02 -16.49
CA VAL A 287 -13.26 -8.05 -17.30
C VAL A 287 -13.28 -9.39 -16.56
N TYR A 288 -12.98 -9.38 -15.26
CA TYR A 288 -13.02 -10.59 -14.43
C TYR A 288 -14.43 -11.17 -14.32
N ALA A 289 -15.46 -10.33 -14.21
CA ALA A 289 -16.86 -10.76 -14.17
C ALA A 289 -17.29 -11.43 -15.49
N GLU A 290 -16.95 -10.82 -16.63
CA GLU A 290 -17.23 -11.38 -17.95
C GLU A 290 -16.52 -12.72 -18.14
N ALA A 291 -15.21 -12.79 -17.83
CA ALA A 291 -14.44 -14.03 -17.90
C ALA A 291 -14.99 -15.11 -16.95
N SER A 292 -15.67 -14.72 -15.87
CA SER A 292 -16.31 -15.64 -14.92
C SER A 292 -17.72 -16.06 -15.32
N GLY A 293 -18.21 -15.65 -16.50
CA GLY A 293 -19.54 -16.01 -16.98
C GLY A 293 -20.69 -15.27 -16.29
N GLN A 294 -20.39 -14.19 -15.56
CA GLN A 294 -21.42 -13.37 -14.88
C GLN A 294 -22.13 -12.40 -15.85
N GLY A 295 -21.90 -12.57 -17.16
CA GLY A 295 -22.37 -11.71 -18.22
C GLY A 295 -21.55 -10.43 -18.35
N LYS A 296 -21.65 -9.76 -19.51
CA LYS A 296 -21.26 -8.34 -19.59
C LYS A 296 -22.20 -7.58 -18.68
N ARG A 297 -21.65 -6.93 -17.66
CA ARG A 297 -22.41 -6.01 -16.81
C ARG A 297 -23.16 -5.04 -17.73
N ARG A 298 -24.48 -4.99 -17.62
CA ARG A 298 -25.31 -4.14 -18.48
C ARG A 298 -25.14 -2.65 -18.22
N ASP A 299 -24.57 -2.27 -17.08
CA ASP A 299 -24.19 -0.89 -16.75
C ASP A 299 -22.81 -0.90 -16.05
N PRO A 300 -21.90 0.04 -16.34
CA PRO A 300 -20.77 0.28 -15.46
C PRO A 300 -21.32 0.65 -14.09
N VAL A 301 -20.90 -0.05 -13.04
CA VAL A 301 -21.23 0.43 -11.70
C VAL A 301 -20.52 1.74 -11.50
N THR A 302 -21.28 2.83 -11.53
CA THR A 302 -20.92 4.08 -10.90
C THR A 302 -20.76 3.76 -9.42
N VAL A 303 -19.55 3.38 -9.02
CA VAL A 303 -19.22 3.11 -7.62
C VAL A 303 -19.36 4.46 -6.89
N TYR A 304 -20.49 4.66 -6.21
CA TYR A 304 -20.68 5.73 -5.24
C TYR A 304 -19.91 5.41 -3.95
N GLY A 305 -18.59 5.45 -4.10
CA GLY A 305 -17.60 5.70 -3.07
C GLY A 305 -16.65 6.78 -3.60
N ASN A 306 -15.70 7.29 -2.82
CA ASN A 306 -14.74 8.32 -3.26
C ASN A 306 -13.86 7.93 -4.48
N VAL A 307 -14.14 6.81 -5.15
CA VAL A 307 -13.42 6.17 -6.25
C VAL A 307 -13.98 6.54 -7.62
N GLY A 308 -15.27 6.90 -7.75
CA GLY A 308 -15.88 7.19 -9.06
C GLY A 308 -15.25 8.33 -9.87
N ALA A 309 -14.46 9.21 -9.23
CA ALA A 309 -13.72 10.29 -9.89
C ALA A 309 -12.26 9.91 -10.26
N ILE A 310 -11.78 8.73 -9.84
CA ILE A 310 -10.42 8.23 -10.14
C ILE A 310 -10.26 7.99 -11.65
N HIS A 311 -11.37 7.77 -12.37
CA HIS A 311 -11.41 7.60 -13.82
C HIS A 311 -10.86 8.80 -14.61
N SER A 312 -10.74 9.98 -13.98
CA SER A 312 -10.29 11.22 -14.65
C SER A 312 -8.78 11.49 -14.59
N GLN A 313 -8.02 10.84 -13.71
CA GLN A 313 -6.63 11.25 -13.44
C GLN A 313 -5.54 10.22 -13.76
N VAL A 314 -5.87 8.97 -14.05
CA VAL A 314 -4.85 7.92 -14.32
C VAL A 314 -5.15 7.18 -15.62
N SER A 315 -5.20 7.90 -16.73
CA SER A 315 -4.77 7.45 -18.07
C SER A 315 -5.29 8.44 -19.10
N GLN A 316 -4.36 9.15 -19.77
CA GLN A 316 -4.54 9.83 -21.06
C GLN A 316 -5.97 10.31 -21.35
N SER A 317 -6.25 11.55 -20.96
CA SER A 317 -7.53 12.26 -21.03
C SER A 317 -8.30 12.18 -22.35
N SER A 318 -7.67 11.79 -23.46
CA SER A 318 -8.35 11.55 -24.75
C SER A 318 -9.12 10.22 -24.83
N LEU A 319 -8.73 9.18 -24.07
CA LEU A 319 -9.39 7.87 -24.09
C LEU A 319 -10.69 7.85 -23.25
N SER A 320 -10.76 8.63 -22.17
CA SER A 320 -11.92 8.73 -21.29
C SER A 320 -13.08 9.48 -21.97
N VAL A 321 -12.83 10.64 -22.58
CA VAL A 321 -13.87 11.45 -23.24
C VAL A 321 -14.53 10.70 -24.40
N ALA A 322 -13.76 10.01 -25.24
CA ALA A 322 -14.30 9.26 -26.37
C ALA A 322 -15.20 8.08 -25.93
N ASN A 323 -14.81 7.38 -24.86
CA ASN A 323 -15.61 6.28 -24.30
C ASN A 323 -16.88 6.81 -23.63
N THR A 324 -16.79 7.90 -22.86
CA THR A 324 -17.97 8.54 -22.23
C THR A 324 -18.95 9.03 -23.29
N VAL A 325 -18.49 9.68 -24.37
CA VAL A 325 -19.36 10.11 -25.48
C VAL A 325 -20.01 8.93 -26.19
N THR A 326 -19.28 7.83 -26.39
CA THR A 326 -19.84 6.61 -27.00
C THR A 326 -20.93 6.00 -26.12
N ASN A 327 -20.70 5.92 -24.80
CA ASN A 327 -21.67 5.41 -23.83
C ASN A 327 -22.93 6.29 -23.77
N ILE A 328 -22.75 7.62 -23.70
CA ILE A 328 -23.86 8.58 -23.78
C ILE A 328 -24.68 8.36 -25.07
N GLY A 329 -24.01 8.17 -26.21
CA GLY A 329 -24.66 7.87 -27.49
C GLY A 329 -25.52 6.61 -27.44
N THR A 330 -25.03 5.53 -26.82
CA THR A 330 -25.82 4.30 -26.67
C THR A 330 -27.04 4.48 -25.76
N THR A 331 -26.92 5.26 -24.68
CA THR A 331 -28.04 5.55 -23.78
C THR A 331 -29.06 6.47 -24.42
N ILE A 332 -28.63 7.48 -25.19
CA ILE A 332 -29.51 8.34 -25.99
C ILE A 332 -30.31 7.49 -26.98
N GLN A 333 -29.66 6.54 -27.66
CA GLN A 333 -30.35 5.66 -28.59
C GLN A 333 -31.41 4.81 -27.88
N ALA A 334 -31.11 4.28 -26.69
CA ALA A 334 -32.08 3.53 -25.89
C ALA A 334 -33.29 4.38 -25.46
N VAL A 335 -33.09 5.67 -25.14
CA VAL A 335 -34.17 6.62 -24.85
C VAL A 335 -35.00 6.90 -26.12
N ALA A 336 -34.35 7.07 -27.27
CA ALA A 336 -35.01 7.28 -28.55
C ALA A 336 -35.85 6.06 -28.99
N ASP A 337 -35.31 4.84 -28.81
CA ASP A 337 -35.97 3.58 -29.16
C ASP A 337 -37.25 3.33 -28.34
N ARG A 338 -37.37 3.96 -27.16
CA ARG A 338 -38.60 3.99 -26.34
C ARG A 338 -39.65 5.01 -26.81
N GLY A 339 -39.36 5.79 -27.85
CA GLY A 339 -40.24 6.83 -28.36
C GLY A 339 -40.05 8.20 -27.70
N GLU A 340 -39.10 8.36 -26.78
CA GLU A 340 -38.79 9.63 -26.10
C GLU A 340 -37.77 10.47 -26.90
N THR A 341 -38.08 10.71 -28.16
CA THR A 341 -37.16 11.35 -29.12
C THR A 341 -36.79 12.78 -28.75
N SER A 342 -37.68 13.53 -28.08
CA SER A 342 -37.40 14.88 -27.59
C SER A 342 -36.38 14.89 -26.44
N ILE A 343 -36.45 13.91 -25.54
CA ILE A 343 -35.54 13.74 -24.41
C ILE A 343 -34.18 13.26 -24.91
N ALA A 344 -34.16 12.29 -25.82
CA ALA A 344 -32.94 11.83 -26.49
C ALA A 344 -32.23 12.97 -27.22
N ALA A 345 -32.97 13.80 -27.97
CA ALA A 345 -32.42 14.97 -28.66
C ALA A 345 -31.84 16.01 -27.69
N ALA A 346 -32.53 16.27 -26.57
CA ALA A 346 -32.05 17.18 -25.54
C ALA A 346 -30.74 16.69 -24.91
N ILE A 347 -30.66 15.41 -24.52
CA ILE A 347 -29.43 14.83 -23.95
C ILE A 347 -28.29 14.84 -24.97
N GLY A 348 -28.57 14.49 -26.22
CA GLY A 348 -27.57 14.45 -27.29
C GLY A 348 -26.93 15.81 -27.57
N ALA A 349 -27.76 16.84 -27.66
CA ALA A 349 -27.22 18.17 -27.85
C ALA A 349 -26.48 18.65 -26.58
N LEU A 350 -26.75 18.12 -25.36
CA LEU A 350 -26.05 18.52 -24.13
C LEU A 350 -24.62 18.04 -24.16
N ALA A 351 -24.48 16.77 -24.51
CA ALA A 351 -23.19 16.16 -24.77
C ALA A 351 -22.42 16.96 -25.83
N GLU A 352 -23.08 17.33 -26.94
CA GLU A 352 -22.48 18.10 -28.03
C GLU A 352 -22.04 19.51 -27.60
N ALA A 353 -22.86 20.21 -26.81
CA ALA A 353 -22.53 21.53 -26.30
C ALA A 353 -21.34 21.48 -25.34
N VAL A 354 -21.32 20.53 -24.41
CA VAL A 354 -20.16 20.30 -23.51
C VAL A 354 -18.92 19.92 -24.33
N GLN A 355 -19.05 19.07 -25.35
CA GLN A 355 -17.93 18.62 -26.15
C GLN A 355 -17.32 19.73 -27.03
N ARG A 356 -18.15 20.63 -27.58
CA ARG A 356 -17.70 21.65 -28.53
C ARG A 356 -17.34 23.00 -27.91
N ASP A 357 -17.62 23.19 -26.63
CA ASP A 357 -17.36 24.46 -25.97
C ASP A 357 -15.84 24.72 -25.82
N PRO A 358 -15.27 25.72 -26.51
CA PRO A 358 -13.84 26.00 -26.45
C PRO A 358 -13.43 26.67 -25.13
N GLY A 359 -14.37 27.17 -24.33
CA GLY A 359 -14.13 27.81 -23.04
C GLY A 359 -13.97 26.84 -21.87
N LEU A 360 -14.30 25.56 -22.06
CA LEU A 360 -14.15 24.54 -21.03
C LEU A 360 -12.74 23.95 -21.02
N ALA A 361 -12.11 23.98 -19.85
CA ALA A 361 -10.93 23.18 -19.58
C ALA A 361 -11.26 21.68 -19.72
N GLU A 362 -10.30 20.87 -20.17
CA GLU A 362 -10.55 19.46 -20.52
C GLU A 362 -11.03 18.62 -19.34
N ASP A 363 -10.51 18.88 -18.13
CA ASP A 363 -10.96 18.19 -16.91
C ASP A 363 -12.43 18.51 -16.57
N LEU A 364 -12.83 19.78 -16.74
CA LEU A 364 -14.21 20.20 -16.53
C LEU A 364 -15.13 19.66 -17.63
N ARG A 365 -14.64 19.57 -18.87
CA ARG A 365 -15.36 18.94 -19.99
C ARG A 365 -15.66 17.48 -19.69
N ALA A 366 -14.66 16.71 -19.26
CA ALA A 366 -14.85 15.31 -18.88
C ALA A 366 -15.87 15.17 -17.73
N GLN A 367 -15.73 15.97 -16.68
CA GLN A 367 -16.66 15.97 -15.55
C GLN A 367 -18.11 16.28 -15.98
N LEU A 368 -18.29 17.26 -16.86
CA LEU A 368 -19.62 17.62 -17.36
C LEU A 368 -20.22 16.52 -18.21
N LEU A 369 -19.42 15.83 -19.04
CA LEU A 369 -19.89 14.68 -19.81
C LEU A 369 -20.32 13.52 -18.90
N ASP A 370 -19.63 13.27 -17.79
CA ASP A 370 -20.08 12.28 -16.79
C ASP A 370 -21.44 12.65 -16.19
N HIS A 371 -21.67 13.95 -15.93
CA HIS A 371 -22.98 14.43 -15.50
C HIS A 371 -24.06 14.26 -16.58
N VAL A 372 -23.71 14.45 -17.86
CA VAL A 372 -24.63 14.16 -18.98
C VAL A 372 -24.98 12.66 -19.02
N ALA A 373 -24.03 11.78 -18.75
CA ALA A 373 -24.28 10.34 -18.67
C ALA A 373 -25.25 9.98 -17.53
N ASP A 374 -25.09 10.57 -16.34
CA ASP A 374 -26.05 10.38 -15.22
C ASP A 374 -27.49 10.81 -15.59
N VAL A 375 -27.64 11.89 -16.37
CA VAL A 375 -28.94 12.36 -16.87
C VAL A 375 -29.50 11.39 -17.92
N ALA A 376 -28.66 10.90 -18.83
CA ALA A 376 -29.03 9.93 -19.85
C ALA A 376 -29.52 8.62 -19.21
N ASP A 377 -28.80 8.11 -18.21
CA ASP A 377 -29.12 6.86 -17.52
C ASP A 377 -30.44 6.93 -16.74
N ALA A 378 -30.76 8.12 -16.20
CA ALA A 378 -32.03 8.35 -15.54
C ALA A 378 -33.19 8.46 -16.53
N ALA A 379 -32.99 9.11 -17.68
CA ALA A 379 -33.98 9.10 -18.76
C ALA A 379 -34.23 7.68 -19.30
N ALA A 380 -33.19 6.86 -19.40
CA ALA A 380 -33.28 5.46 -19.82
C ALA A 380 -33.94 4.54 -18.79
N ALA A 381 -34.11 4.96 -17.53
CA ALA A 381 -34.79 4.20 -16.48
C ALA A 381 -35.47 5.12 -15.44
N PRO A 382 -36.58 5.81 -15.82
CA PRO A 382 -37.17 6.87 -15.03
C PRO A 382 -37.90 6.38 -13.78
N GLU A 383 -38.26 5.09 -13.73
CA GLU A 383 -38.93 4.50 -12.57
C GLU A 383 -38.00 4.27 -11.38
N GLU A 384 -36.68 4.41 -11.54
CA GLU A 384 -35.71 4.23 -10.45
C GLU A 384 -35.47 5.53 -9.66
N PRO A 385 -35.97 5.67 -8.41
CA PRO A 385 -35.89 6.93 -7.67
C PRO A 385 -34.46 7.38 -7.37
N ARG A 386 -33.54 6.41 -7.26
CA ARG A 386 -32.10 6.68 -7.08
C ARG A 386 -31.48 7.32 -8.31
N ARG A 387 -31.87 6.91 -9.53
CA ARG A 387 -31.37 7.49 -10.79
C ARG A 387 -31.89 8.91 -10.97
N LEU A 388 -33.17 9.15 -10.68
CA LEU A 388 -33.76 10.50 -10.69
C LEU A 388 -33.06 11.47 -9.73
N SER A 389 -32.75 11.03 -8.51
CA SER A 389 -32.01 11.87 -7.55
C SER A 389 -30.60 12.21 -8.02
N ARG A 390 -29.92 11.30 -8.73
CA ARG A 390 -28.60 11.56 -9.34
C ARG A 390 -28.69 12.54 -10.49
N ALA A 391 -29.65 12.33 -11.39
CA ALA A 391 -29.86 13.23 -12.53
C ALA A 391 -30.22 14.65 -12.10
N ARG A 392 -31.01 14.85 -11.02
CA ARG A 392 -31.24 16.17 -10.42
C ARG A 392 -29.93 16.85 -9.98
N ALA A 393 -29.06 16.11 -9.31
CA ALA A 393 -27.77 16.64 -8.87
C ALA A 393 -26.84 16.94 -10.05
N ALA A 394 -26.82 16.08 -11.07
CA ALA A 394 -26.07 16.26 -12.31
C ALA A 394 -26.57 17.50 -13.08
N MET A 395 -27.88 17.67 -13.25
CA MET A 395 -28.49 18.86 -13.87
C MET A 395 -28.14 20.14 -13.13
N ALA A 396 -28.13 20.12 -11.79
CA ALA A 396 -27.72 21.27 -10.99
C ALA A 396 -26.23 21.63 -11.21
N ALA A 397 -25.35 20.64 -11.30
CA ALA A 397 -23.93 20.84 -11.59
C ALA A 397 -23.70 21.40 -13.00
N ILE A 398 -24.40 20.86 -14.00
CA ILE A 398 -24.35 21.36 -15.38
C ILE A 398 -24.85 22.80 -15.45
N THR A 399 -25.95 23.12 -14.77
CA THR A 399 -26.51 24.48 -14.71
C THR A 399 -25.55 25.46 -14.03
N ALA A 400 -24.86 25.03 -12.97
CA ALA A 400 -23.85 25.86 -12.31
C ALA A 400 -22.66 26.15 -13.22
N ALA A 401 -22.18 25.14 -13.97
CA ALA A 401 -21.11 25.31 -14.95
C ALA A 401 -21.53 26.16 -16.15
N ALA A 402 -22.80 26.09 -16.56
CA ALA A 402 -23.35 26.90 -17.63
C ALA A 402 -23.21 28.42 -17.37
N GLY A 403 -23.16 28.86 -16.10
CA GLY A 403 -22.87 30.25 -15.75
C GLY A 403 -21.51 30.78 -16.26
N THR A 404 -20.59 29.87 -16.64
CA THR A 404 -19.26 30.20 -17.18
C THR A 404 -19.16 30.09 -18.69
N SER A 405 -20.19 29.59 -19.38
CA SER A 405 -20.20 29.40 -20.84
C SER A 405 -21.53 29.81 -21.46
N SER A 406 -21.47 30.73 -22.43
CA SER A 406 -22.65 31.19 -23.16
C SER A 406 -23.31 30.08 -23.99
N GLN A 407 -22.53 29.15 -24.54
CA GLN A 407 -23.06 28.06 -25.35
C GLN A 407 -23.75 27.01 -24.48
N LEU A 408 -23.14 26.64 -23.35
CA LEU A 408 -23.76 25.72 -22.38
C LEU A 408 -24.99 26.36 -21.72
N ALA A 409 -24.98 27.67 -21.44
CA ALA A 409 -26.12 28.40 -20.89
C ALA A 409 -27.35 28.41 -21.82
N GLN A 410 -27.16 28.74 -23.09
CA GLN A 410 -28.24 28.72 -24.08
C GLN A 410 -28.86 27.32 -24.20
N THR A 411 -27.97 26.33 -24.18
CA THR A 411 -28.30 24.92 -24.29
C THR A 411 -29.12 24.43 -23.09
N VAL A 412 -28.66 24.71 -21.87
CA VAL A 412 -29.39 24.40 -20.61
C VAL A 412 -30.75 25.11 -20.55
N GLY A 413 -30.81 26.37 -20.98
CA GLY A 413 -32.07 27.13 -21.01
C GLY A 413 -33.11 26.53 -21.96
N THR A 414 -32.69 25.95 -23.08
CA THR A 414 -33.59 25.35 -24.08
C THR A 414 -34.20 24.03 -23.60
N TRP A 415 -33.54 23.30 -22.69
CA TRP A 415 -34.01 21.97 -22.27
C TRP A 415 -34.52 21.89 -20.85
N HIS A 416 -34.37 22.94 -20.04
CA HIS A 416 -35.08 23.01 -18.78
C HIS A 416 -36.59 22.73 -18.99
N ASP A 417 -37.15 23.15 -20.13
CA ASP A 417 -38.56 22.91 -20.48
C ASP A 417 -38.86 21.45 -20.89
N VAL A 418 -37.86 20.69 -21.36
CA VAL A 418 -38.01 19.31 -21.83
C VAL A 418 -37.68 18.29 -20.74
N LEU A 419 -36.61 18.53 -19.97
CA LEU A 419 -36.10 17.64 -18.94
C LEU A 419 -36.62 18.01 -17.54
N GLY A 420 -37.03 19.26 -17.30
CA GLY A 420 -37.56 19.70 -16.01
C GLY A 420 -38.81 18.95 -15.53
N PRO A 421 -39.72 18.49 -16.39
CA PRO A 421 -40.83 17.63 -15.95
C PRO A 421 -40.40 16.25 -15.42
N PHE A 422 -39.20 15.78 -15.78
CA PHE A 422 -38.65 14.49 -15.36
C PHE A 422 -37.85 14.57 -14.05
N PHE A 423 -37.35 15.76 -13.69
CA PHE A 423 -36.44 15.98 -12.58
C PHE A 423 -36.93 17.14 -11.72
#